data_AF-A0A2D9TG80-F1
#
_entry.id   AF-A0A2D9TG80-F1
#
_cell.length_a   1.000
_cell.length_b   1.000
_cell.length_c   1.000
_cell.angle_alpha   90.00
_cell.angle_beta   90.00
_cell.angle_gamma   90.00
#
_symmetry.space_group_name_H-M   'P 1'
#
loop_
_entity.id
_entity.type
_entity.pdbx_description
1 polymer ?
#
loop_
_entity_poly.entity_id
_entity_poly.type
_entity_poly.pdbx_seq_one_letter_code
_entity_poly.pdbx_strand_id
1 'polypeptide(L)'
;MDVFPERLVFTYRSAPSSPPAVGEVVSGTLGGGYLRTIVGVSELAPNRYELITENAQLVDYFADVHFRAVFEPSEAVWDLGDGVGTRSDALGSGVKLVQSDIVEGCSAKYDLLDLKGDFSPIFELEVDIGFWDGLKEFRFVVGGNLDLELKMLPKGGAPSIECQEEWLLERFEREFTSTFAVGFVPVAVTHTITPKGSLSITGEIDVPSVELTGTGNINFSAGAVYEDGSWDAISDASRSGDVTFEVDSEGEVSLKGKLAAGLNYLAKIYDTAGPEMFIGPYVEPSATSSLCEWNTQLEVGLELEIGAKAEVPIIDYTLVSWSTSFKPLSGVFFMNSGTWPWCSDAGMEDPCSAFTDCDSCTASAGEACGWCGGSCISESRSGECGGDFTTSRSACVDCSGFGDCGSCLGNGYCGWCPGMGCVNDATDAAASCGGGYQTLSCD
;
A
#
# COMPACT_ATOMS: atom_id res chain seq x y z
N MET A 1 -46.03 34.26 -0.22
CA MET A 1 -45.17 35.44 -0.33
C MET A 1 -45.13 35.81 -1.79
N ASP A 2 -45.44 37.06 -2.11
CA ASP A 2 -45.47 37.54 -3.49
C ASP A 2 -44.24 38.43 -3.72
N VAL A 3 -43.50 38.17 -4.80
CA VAL A 3 -42.24 38.86 -5.13
C VAL A 3 -42.47 39.77 -6.33
N PHE A 4 -42.19 41.06 -6.16
CA PHE A 4 -42.20 42.05 -7.23
C PHE A 4 -40.85 42.79 -7.27
N PRO A 5 -40.49 43.46 -8.38
CA PRO A 5 -39.20 44.14 -8.51
C PRO A 5 -38.90 45.22 -7.47
N GLU A 6 -39.92 45.79 -6.82
CA GLU A 6 -39.76 46.93 -5.88
C GLU A 6 -40.55 46.72 -4.57
N ARG A 7 -41.13 45.52 -4.39
CA ARG A 7 -41.91 45.20 -3.20
C ARG A 7 -41.98 43.71 -2.93
N LEU A 8 -42.10 43.38 -1.65
CA LEU A 8 -42.33 42.02 -1.17
C LEU A 8 -43.60 42.00 -0.30
N VAL A 9 -44.43 40.97 -0.44
CA VAL A 9 -45.62 40.81 0.42
C VAL A 9 -45.47 39.58 1.30
N PHE A 10 -45.38 39.81 2.60
CA PHE A 10 -45.30 38.76 3.62
C PHE A 10 -46.69 38.49 4.20
N THR A 11 -47.07 37.21 4.23
CA THR A 11 -48.32 36.77 4.86
C THR A 11 -47.98 35.73 5.91
N TYR A 12 -48.27 36.03 7.17
CA TYR A 12 -48.01 35.18 8.33
C TYR A 12 -49.21 34.29 8.63
N ARG A 13 -48.94 33.05 9.06
CA ARG A 13 -49.99 32.05 9.36
C ARG A 13 -50.77 32.37 10.64
N SER A 14 -50.17 33.08 11.60
CA SER A 14 -50.79 33.46 12.87
C SER A 14 -50.18 34.76 13.41
N ALA A 15 -51.00 35.56 14.11
CA ALA A 15 -50.56 36.73 14.87
C ALA A 15 -50.10 36.34 16.28
N PRO A 16 -49.22 37.13 16.93
CA PRO A 16 -48.55 38.31 16.40
C PRO A 16 -47.38 37.94 15.49
N SER A 17 -47.25 38.66 14.38
CA SER A 17 -46.14 38.55 13.44
C SER A 17 -45.45 39.89 13.34
N SER A 18 -44.16 39.96 13.68
CA SER A 18 -43.35 41.15 13.46
C SER A 18 -42.81 41.10 12.03
N PRO A 19 -43.13 42.06 11.15
CA PRO A 19 -42.45 42.16 9.86
C PRO A 19 -40.98 42.54 10.07
N PRO A 20 -40.10 42.20 9.11
CA PRO A 20 -38.76 42.77 9.03
C PRO A 20 -38.78 44.30 9.03
N ALA A 21 -37.78 44.93 9.63
CA ALA A 21 -37.69 46.37 9.83
C ALA A 21 -37.04 47.11 8.64
N VAL A 22 -37.25 48.43 8.56
CA VAL A 22 -36.53 49.28 7.60
C VAL A 22 -35.04 49.24 7.88
N GLY A 23 -34.24 49.02 6.82
CA GLY A 23 -32.79 48.82 6.88
C GLY A 23 -32.36 47.36 6.94
N GLU A 24 -33.27 46.43 7.25
CA GLU A 24 -32.97 45.00 7.17
C GLU A 24 -32.94 44.55 5.71
N VAL A 25 -32.08 43.57 5.44
CA VAL A 25 -31.96 42.93 4.13
C VAL A 25 -32.59 41.55 4.21
N VAL A 26 -33.43 41.23 3.23
CA VAL A 26 -34.14 39.95 3.14
C VAL A 26 -33.79 39.21 1.85
N SER A 27 -33.63 37.89 1.95
CA SER A 27 -33.38 37.01 0.80
C SER A 27 -34.44 35.91 0.70
N GLY A 28 -34.56 35.32 -0.50
CA GLY A 28 -35.38 34.13 -0.71
C GLY A 28 -35.28 33.57 -2.11
N THR A 29 -35.78 32.35 -2.32
CA THR A 29 -35.59 31.57 -3.55
C THR A 29 -36.76 31.68 -4.54
N LEU A 30 -37.87 32.31 -4.16
CA LEU A 30 -39.04 32.47 -5.02
C LEU A 30 -38.76 33.46 -6.17
N GLY A 31 -39.24 33.14 -7.37
CA GLY A 31 -39.13 34.04 -8.53
C GLY A 31 -37.72 34.16 -9.13
N GLY A 32 -36.87 33.14 -8.97
CA GLY A 32 -35.48 33.14 -9.47
C GLY A 32 -34.46 33.66 -8.46
N GLY A 33 -34.86 33.92 -7.22
CA GLY A 33 -34.01 34.47 -6.17
C GLY A 33 -34.14 35.99 -6.03
N TYR A 34 -34.05 36.50 -4.79
CA TYR A 34 -33.98 37.94 -4.54
C TYR A 34 -33.13 38.25 -3.29
N LEU A 35 -32.49 39.42 -3.28
CA LEU A 35 -31.89 40.06 -2.11
C LEU A 35 -32.32 41.53 -2.11
N ARG A 36 -32.91 41.98 -1.01
CA ARG A 36 -33.66 43.23 -0.98
C ARG A 36 -33.45 43.97 0.33
N THR A 37 -33.10 45.25 0.25
CA THR A 37 -33.06 46.14 1.41
C THR A 37 -34.45 46.70 1.62
N ILE A 38 -34.97 46.60 2.84
CA ILE A 38 -36.29 47.12 3.18
C ILE A 38 -36.17 48.62 3.40
N VAL A 39 -36.83 49.39 2.55
CA VAL A 39 -36.86 50.86 2.64
C VAL A 39 -38.20 51.36 3.21
N GLY A 40 -39.20 50.48 3.30
CA GLY A 40 -40.49 50.80 3.90
C GLY A 40 -41.30 49.57 4.28
N VAL A 41 -42.16 49.71 5.30
CA VAL A 41 -43.05 48.64 5.78
C VAL A 41 -44.45 49.20 5.95
N SER A 42 -45.44 48.57 5.33
CA SER A 42 -46.85 48.94 5.39
C SER A 42 -47.68 47.73 5.80
N GLU A 43 -48.47 47.85 6.87
CA GLU A 43 -49.42 46.81 7.28
C GLU A 43 -50.65 46.85 6.37
N LEU A 44 -50.90 45.76 5.63
CA LEU A 44 -52.09 45.60 4.80
C LEU A 44 -53.23 44.91 5.57
N ALA A 45 -52.88 44.03 6.51
CA ALA A 45 -53.79 43.33 7.43
C ALA A 45 -52.99 42.83 8.66
N PRO A 46 -53.64 42.38 9.76
CA PRO A 46 -52.96 41.95 10.99
C PRO A 46 -51.89 40.85 10.85
N ASN A 47 -51.86 40.17 9.71
CA ASN A 47 -50.89 39.14 9.36
C ASN A 47 -50.31 39.32 7.96
N ARG A 48 -50.48 40.49 7.33
CA ARG A 48 -50.06 40.74 5.96
C ARG A 48 -49.38 42.11 5.84
N TYR A 49 -48.13 42.10 5.41
CA TYR A 49 -47.30 43.29 5.32
C TYR A 49 -46.75 43.43 3.90
N GLU A 50 -46.79 44.65 3.38
CA GLU A 50 -46.08 45.06 2.18
C GLU A 50 -44.77 45.71 2.59
N LEU A 51 -43.67 45.18 2.09
CA LEU A 51 -42.33 45.72 2.26
C LEU A 51 -41.96 46.41 0.94
N ILE A 52 -41.68 47.71 1.01
CA ILE A 52 -41.08 48.45 -0.11
C ILE A 52 -39.58 48.12 -0.08
N THR A 53 -39.05 47.73 -1.23
CA THR A 53 -37.67 47.23 -1.31
C THR A 53 -36.88 47.85 -2.44
N GLU A 54 -35.59 48.00 -2.20
CA GLU A 54 -34.60 48.30 -3.24
C GLU A 54 -33.72 47.07 -3.49
N ASN A 55 -32.96 47.06 -4.59
CA ASN A 55 -31.95 46.03 -4.79
C ASN A 55 -30.90 46.18 -3.68
N ALA A 56 -30.76 45.16 -2.85
CA ALA A 56 -29.62 45.07 -1.94
C ALA A 56 -28.42 44.56 -2.71
N GLN A 57 -27.25 45.05 -2.34
CA GLN A 57 -25.99 44.44 -2.71
C GLN A 57 -25.61 43.40 -1.67
N LEU A 58 -24.69 42.53 -2.05
CA LEU A 58 -24.14 41.50 -1.17
C LEU A 58 -23.52 42.08 0.12
N VAL A 59 -22.92 43.28 0.01
CA VAL A 59 -22.36 44.05 1.13
C VAL A 59 -23.39 44.45 2.17
N ASP A 60 -24.65 44.53 1.78
CA ASP A 60 -25.72 44.93 2.69
C ASP A 60 -26.20 43.72 3.52
N TYR A 61 -25.84 42.49 3.12
CA TYR A 61 -26.27 41.24 3.76
C TYR A 61 -25.14 40.53 4.52
N PHE A 62 -23.90 40.63 4.04
CA PHE A 62 -22.72 40.02 4.67
C PHE A 62 -21.54 40.99 4.73
N ALA A 63 -20.95 41.14 5.92
CA ALA A 63 -19.67 41.85 6.09
C ALA A 63 -18.47 40.93 5.77
N ASP A 64 -18.55 39.68 6.22
CA ASP A 64 -17.61 38.59 5.96
C ASP A 64 -18.42 37.30 5.72
N VAL A 65 -17.95 36.42 4.84
CA VAL A 65 -18.60 35.14 4.54
C VAL A 65 -17.64 34.01 4.90
N HIS A 66 -18.03 33.22 5.90
CA HIS A 66 -17.36 31.98 6.27
C HIS A 66 -18.24 30.79 5.90
N PHE A 67 -17.71 29.90 5.07
CA PHE A 67 -18.36 28.69 4.62
C PHE A 67 -17.52 27.49 5.00
N ARG A 68 -18.10 26.51 5.70
CA ARG A 68 -17.48 25.22 5.95
C ARG A 68 -18.43 24.11 5.50
N ALA A 69 -17.93 23.23 4.66
CA ALA A 69 -18.63 22.04 4.22
C ALA A 69 -17.77 20.81 4.48
N VAL A 70 -18.39 19.81 5.08
CA VAL A 70 -17.80 18.49 5.32
C VAL A 70 -18.64 17.50 4.55
N PHE A 71 -17.99 16.68 3.74
CA PHE A 71 -18.64 15.69 2.90
C PHE A 71 -18.10 14.31 3.27
N GLU A 72 -19.00 13.47 3.79
CA GLU A 72 -18.75 12.07 4.09
C GLU A 72 -19.53 11.17 3.12
N PRO A 73 -18.87 10.20 2.49
CA PRO A 73 -19.51 9.26 1.60
C PRO A 73 -20.54 8.32 2.27
N SER A 74 -21.71 8.02 1.67
CA SER A 74 -22.70 7.03 2.18
C SER A 74 -22.69 5.69 1.40
N GLU A 75 -22.89 4.55 2.08
CA GLU A 75 -22.76 3.17 1.55
C GLU A 75 -23.57 2.85 0.27
N ALA A 76 -24.73 3.48 0.04
CA ALA A 76 -25.73 3.03 -0.94
C ALA A 76 -25.55 3.57 -2.38
N VAL A 77 -24.41 4.20 -2.70
CA VAL A 77 -24.25 5.03 -3.92
C VAL A 77 -23.37 4.37 -5.00
N TRP A 78 -22.65 3.28 -4.69
CA TRP A 78 -21.77 2.57 -5.63
C TRP A 78 -22.40 1.35 -6.33
N ASP A 79 -23.66 1.02 -6.02
CA ASP A 79 -24.40 0.03 -6.81
C ASP A 79 -24.66 0.59 -8.22
N LEU A 80 -24.22 -0.15 -9.24
CA LEU A 80 -24.48 0.12 -10.66
C LEU A 80 -26.00 0.11 -10.93
N GLY A 81 -26.66 1.24 -10.71
CA GLY A 81 -28.04 1.49 -11.12
C GLY A 81 -28.07 2.26 -12.44
N ASP A 82 -28.87 1.82 -13.40
CA ASP A 82 -29.03 2.38 -14.76
C ASP A 82 -29.71 3.78 -14.80
N GLY A 83 -29.68 4.55 -13.72
CA GLY A 83 -30.46 5.77 -13.55
C GLY A 83 -29.63 7.03 -13.50
N VAL A 84 -29.59 7.79 -14.59
CA VAL A 84 -29.16 9.20 -14.58
C VAL A 84 -30.22 10.02 -13.84
N GLY A 85 -29.90 10.50 -12.65
CA GLY A 85 -30.76 11.36 -11.85
C GLY A 85 -29.96 12.03 -10.73
N THR A 86 -30.11 13.35 -10.61
CA THR A 86 -29.45 14.21 -9.62
C THR A 86 -29.63 13.68 -8.19
N ARG A 87 -28.54 13.20 -7.60
CA ARG A 87 -28.44 12.92 -6.16
C ARG A 87 -27.36 13.81 -5.55
N SER A 88 -27.71 14.45 -4.45
CA SER A 88 -26.86 15.34 -3.64
C SER A 88 -25.85 14.60 -2.76
N ASP A 89 -25.82 13.27 -2.82
CA ASP A 89 -25.15 12.41 -1.85
C ASP A 89 -24.18 11.53 -2.66
N ALA A 90 -23.01 12.06 -3.03
CA ALA A 90 -22.33 11.67 -4.27
C ALA A 90 -21.14 10.72 -4.14
N LEU A 91 -20.77 10.27 -2.95
CA LEU A 91 -19.62 9.38 -2.79
C LEU A 91 -20.02 8.32 -1.76
N GLY A 92 -19.58 7.08 -1.86
CA GLY A 92 -19.80 6.03 -0.84
C GLY A 92 -18.55 5.46 -0.20
N SER A 93 -18.71 4.60 0.81
CA SER A 93 -17.63 3.91 1.52
C SER A 93 -16.93 2.87 0.64
N GLY A 94 -15.60 2.92 0.58
CA GLY A 94 -14.76 1.90 -0.04
C GLY A 94 -14.84 1.83 -1.56
N VAL A 95 -13.97 2.55 -2.25
CA VAL A 95 -13.76 2.31 -3.69
C VAL A 95 -12.79 1.14 -3.84
N LYS A 96 -13.21 0.05 -4.49
CA LYS A 96 -12.27 -0.96 -5.00
C LYS A 96 -11.47 -0.35 -6.13
N LEU A 97 -10.33 0.24 -5.80
CA LEU A 97 -9.50 1.00 -6.74
C LEU A 97 -8.91 0.11 -7.84
N VAL A 98 -8.79 -1.20 -7.58
CA VAL A 98 -8.31 -2.17 -8.56
C VAL A 98 -9.08 -3.48 -8.45
N GLN A 99 -9.45 -4.05 -9.60
CA GLN A 99 -9.77 -5.46 -9.78
C GLN A 99 -8.73 -6.03 -10.75
N SER A 100 -8.28 -7.26 -10.49
CA SER A 100 -7.23 -7.99 -11.24
C SER A 100 -7.35 -7.93 -12.76
N ASP A 101 -8.55 -7.68 -13.28
CA ASP A 101 -8.88 -7.72 -14.70
C ASP A 101 -8.51 -6.43 -15.46
N ILE A 102 -7.98 -5.39 -14.80
CA ILE A 102 -7.76 -4.05 -15.40
C ILE A 102 -6.38 -3.89 -16.06
N VAL A 103 -5.37 -4.68 -15.66
CA VAL A 103 -3.97 -4.50 -16.10
C VAL A 103 -3.71 -5.28 -17.40
N GLU A 104 -4.29 -4.82 -18.51
CA GLU A 104 -4.07 -5.43 -19.84
C GLU A 104 -2.68 -5.12 -20.43
N GLY A 105 -2.00 -4.09 -19.92
CA GLY A 105 -0.74 -3.57 -20.47
C GLY A 105 0.51 -4.38 -20.09
N CYS A 106 0.45 -5.14 -19.01
CA CYS A 106 1.62 -5.88 -18.54
C CYS A 106 1.72 -7.23 -19.25
N SER A 107 2.74 -7.37 -20.09
CA SER A 107 3.04 -8.56 -20.93
C SER A 107 3.17 -9.90 -20.17
N ALA A 108 3.13 -9.82 -18.84
CA ALA A 108 3.21 -10.92 -17.92
C ALA A 108 1.79 -11.45 -17.69
N LYS A 109 1.52 -12.71 -18.11
CA LYS A 109 0.20 -13.37 -18.02
C LYS A 109 -0.47 -13.11 -16.66
N TYR A 110 -1.74 -12.72 -16.70
CA TYR A 110 -2.69 -12.30 -15.63
C TYR A 110 -2.72 -13.05 -14.27
N ASP A 111 -1.90 -14.08 -14.05
CA ASP A 111 -1.81 -14.81 -12.77
C ASP A 111 -0.85 -14.15 -11.75
N LEU A 112 -0.14 -13.09 -12.15
CA LEU A 112 1.04 -12.60 -11.42
C LEU A 112 0.72 -11.49 -10.42
N LEU A 113 -0.50 -10.97 -10.40
CA LEU A 113 -0.82 -9.76 -9.66
C LEU A 113 -2.24 -9.78 -9.09
N ASP A 114 -2.37 -9.67 -7.77
CA ASP A 114 -3.63 -9.40 -7.07
C ASP A 114 -3.49 -8.04 -6.38
N LEU A 115 -4.39 -7.13 -6.72
CA LEU A 115 -4.41 -5.75 -6.25
C LEU A 115 -5.73 -5.51 -5.53
N LYS A 116 -5.64 -5.11 -4.27
CA LYS A 116 -6.81 -4.64 -3.51
C LYS A 116 -6.51 -3.27 -2.96
N GLY A 117 -7.48 -2.38 -3.12
CA GLY A 117 -7.47 -1.05 -2.52
C GLY A 117 -8.86 -0.78 -1.99
N ASP A 118 -8.98 -0.45 -0.71
CA ASP A 118 -10.20 0.10 -0.12
C ASP A 118 -9.92 1.55 0.28
N PHE A 119 -10.84 2.45 -0.06
CA PHE A 119 -10.68 3.87 0.25
C PHE A 119 -11.95 4.47 0.85
N SER A 120 -11.80 5.07 2.03
CA SER A 120 -12.87 5.76 2.76
C SER A 120 -12.52 7.23 3.01
N PRO A 121 -12.67 8.12 2.01
CA PRO A 121 -12.34 9.55 2.13
C PRO A 121 -13.34 10.33 2.95
N ILE A 122 -12.88 11.43 3.53
CA ILE A 122 -13.66 12.52 4.11
C ILE A 122 -13.12 13.81 3.52
N PHE A 123 -14.00 14.64 2.95
CA PHE A 123 -13.61 15.92 2.37
C PHE A 123 -14.06 17.06 3.26
N GLU A 124 -13.17 17.99 3.56
CA GLU A 124 -13.46 19.22 4.27
C GLU A 124 -13.05 20.40 3.40
N LEU A 125 -13.99 21.31 3.16
CA LEU A 125 -13.79 22.56 2.46
C LEU A 125 -14.19 23.70 3.38
N GLU A 126 -13.32 24.67 3.52
CA GLU A 126 -13.51 25.86 4.33
C GLU A 126 -13.07 27.07 3.51
N VAL A 127 -13.91 28.10 3.46
CA VAL A 127 -13.72 29.28 2.62
C VAL A 127 -14.12 30.50 3.43
N ASP A 128 -13.18 31.44 3.59
CA ASP A 128 -13.40 32.73 4.22
C ASP A 128 -13.16 33.84 3.19
N ILE A 129 -14.21 34.64 2.94
CA ILE A 129 -14.18 35.73 1.97
C ILE A 129 -14.50 37.03 2.71
N GLY A 130 -13.51 37.91 2.77
CA GLY A 130 -13.70 39.30 3.14
C GLY A 130 -14.12 40.11 1.92
N PHE A 131 -15.16 40.93 2.04
CA PHE A 131 -15.64 41.68 0.88
C PHE A 131 -14.57 42.64 0.31
N TRP A 132 -13.83 43.34 1.17
CA TRP A 132 -12.80 44.31 0.75
C TRP A 132 -11.44 43.66 0.53
N ASP A 133 -11.17 42.58 1.24
CA ASP A 133 -9.87 41.91 1.25
C ASP A 133 -9.80 40.75 0.25
N GLY A 134 -10.95 40.35 -0.32
CA GLY A 134 -11.07 39.20 -1.21
C GLY A 134 -11.10 37.87 -0.46
N LEU A 135 -10.57 36.83 -1.10
CA LEU A 135 -10.39 35.53 -0.45
C LEU A 135 -9.37 35.68 0.68
N LYS A 136 -9.80 35.52 1.93
CA LYS A 136 -8.94 35.58 3.12
C LYS A 136 -8.33 34.22 3.39
N GLU A 137 -9.18 33.19 3.38
CA GLU A 137 -8.79 31.81 3.63
C GLU A 137 -9.49 30.88 2.63
N PHE A 138 -8.76 29.92 2.08
CA PHE A 138 -9.35 28.75 1.42
C PHE A 138 -8.62 27.52 1.92
N ARG A 139 -9.31 26.65 2.64
CA ARG A 139 -8.75 25.43 3.18
C ARG A 139 -9.52 24.24 2.61
N PHE A 140 -8.80 23.34 1.97
CA PHE A 140 -9.36 22.09 1.49
C PHE A 140 -8.53 20.92 2.00
N VAL A 141 -9.19 19.96 2.63
CA VAL A 141 -8.56 18.80 3.25
C VAL A 141 -9.29 17.54 2.82
N VAL A 142 -8.53 16.54 2.41
CA VAL A 142 -9.01 15.16 2.23
C VAL A 142 -8.37 14.33 3.31
N GLY A 143 -9.19 13.78 4.19
CA GLY A 143 -8.78 12.76 5.14
C GLY A 143 -9.41 11.42 4.83
N GLY A 144 -9.09 10.41 5.62
CA GLY A 144 -9.70 9.10 5.51
C GLY A 144 -8.77 7.97 5.90
N ASN A 145 -9.31 6.75 5.76
CA ASN A 145 -8.54 5.53 5.85
C ASN A 145 -8.42 4.90 4.46
N LEU A 146 -7.26 4.30 4.21
CA LEU A 146 -6.99 3.56 3.01
C LEU A 146 -6.21 2.28 3.33
N ASP A 147 -6.68 1.17 2.77
CA ASP A 147 -6.07 -0.14 2.84
C ASP A 147 -5.60 -0.55 1.43
N LEU A 148 -4.30 -0.82 1.27
CA LEU A 148 -3.69 -1.34 0.05
C LEU A 148 -3.13 -2.73 0.30
N GLU A 149 -3.34 -3.61 -0.66
CA GLU A 149 -2.70 -4.91 -0.76
C GLU A 149 -2.17 -5.07 -2.18
N LEU A 150 -0.86 -5.27 -2.29
CA LEU A 150 -0.17 -5.61 -3.53
C LEU A 150 0.41 -7.01 -3.35
N LYS A 151 -0.16 -7.99 -4.04
CA LYS A 151 0.34 -9.37 -4.06
C LYS A 151 0.89 -9.69 -5.44
N MET A 152 2.17 -10.05 -5.49
CA MET A 152 2.88 -10.46 -6.70
C MET A 152 3.20 -11.94 -6.64
N LEU A 153 2.83 -12.69 -7.68
CA LEU A 153 3.05 -14.13 -7.81
C LEU A 153 3.80 -14.51 -9.10
N PRO A 154 5.06 -14.07 -9.31
CA PRO A 154 5.80 -14.47 -10.48
C PRO A 154 5.87 -15.99 -10.67
N LYS A 155 5.31 -16.51 -11.78
CA LYS A 155 5.48 -17.91 -12.20
C LYS A 155 6.57 -17.98 -13.27
N GLY A 156 7.57 -18.81 -13.01
CA GLY A 156 8.88 -18.82 -13.66
C GLY A 156 8.88 -18.96 -15.19
N GLY A 157 9.91 -18.35 -15.80
CA GLY A 157 10.24 -18.46 -17.23
C GLY A 157 10.68 -17.14 -17.90
N ALA A 158 10.45 -15.99 -17.26
CA ALA A 158 10.94 -14.70 -17.72
C ALA A 158 12.05 -14.20 -16.78
N PRO A 159 13.31 -14.04 -17.25
CA PRO A 159 14.42 -13.62 -16.41
C PRO A 159 14.27 -12.18 -15.90
N SER A 160 13.41 -11.38 -16.54
CA SER A 160 13.08 -10.02 -16.12
C SER A 160 11.60 -9.73 -16.29
N ILE A 161 11.08 -8.87 -15.42
CA ILE A 161 9.72 -8.32 -15.45
C ILE A 161 9.85 -6.81 -15.45
N GLU A 162 9.20 -6.15 -16.40
CA GLU A 162 9.03 -4.70 -16.44
C GLU A 162 7.58 -4.40 -16.84
N CYS A 163 6.91 -3.62 -16.00
CA CYS A 163 5.50 -3.30 -16.13
C CYS A 163 5.31 -1.90 -15.56
N GLN A 164 4.79 -0.99 -16.37
CA GLN A 164 4.43 0.35 -15.93
C GLN A 164 3.08 0.68 -16.55
N GLU A 165 2.10 0.93 -15.72
CA GLU A 165 0.74 1.24 -16.15
C GLU A 165 0.18 2.35 -15.29
N GLU A 166 -0.47 3.31 -15.93
CA GLU A 166 -1.23 4.36 -15.26
C GLU A 166 -2.66 4.27 -15.78
N TRP A 167 -3.62 4.33 -14.86
CA TRP A 167 -5.03 4.28 -15.22
C TRP A 167 -5.78 5.45 -14.59
N LEU A 168 -6.61 6.08 -15.41
CA LEU A 168 -7.69 6.95 -14.97
C LEU A 168 -8.97 6.15 -15.08
N LEU A 169 -9.67 5.97 -13.97
CA LEU A 169 -10.93 5.24 -13.97
C LEU A 169 -12.09 6.20 -14.25
N GLU A 170 -12.11 6.78 -15.45
CA GLU A 170 -13.14 7.72 -15.90
C GLU A 170 -14.56 7.14 -15.73
N ARG A 171 -14.73 5.82 -15.86
CA ARG A 171 -16.01 5.14 -15.60
C ARG A 171 -16.53 5.30 -14.16
N PHE A 172 -15.64 5.58 -13.22
CA PHE A 172 -15.93 5.86 -11.81
C PHE A 172 -15.83 7.35 -11.50
N GLU A 173 -15.64 8.20 -12.51
CA GLU A 173 -15.74 9.63 -12.34
C GLU A 173 -17.10 9.99 -11.77
N ARG A 174 -17.08 10.88 -10.79
CA ARG A 174 -18.28 11.41 -10.16
C ARG A 174 -18.22 12.91 -10.21
N GLU A 175 -19.30 13.49 -10.71
CA GLU A 175 -19.50 14.92 -10.71
C GLU A 175 -20.73 15.25 -9.86
N PHE A 176 -20.59 16.24 -8.98
CA PHE A 176 -21.71 16.81 -8.24
C PHE A 176 -21.55 18.31 -8.09
N THR A 177 -22.67 19.01 -8.00
CA THR A 177 -22.67 20.47 -7.86
C THR A 177 -23.19 20.84 -6.48
N SER A 178 -22.33 21.48 -5.68
CA SER A 178 -22.75 22.18 -4.47
C SER A 178 -23.27 23.55 -4.86
N THR A 179 -24.53 23.83 -4.54
CA THR A 179 -25.10 25.16 -4.72
C THR A 179 -25.38 25.78 -3.37
N PHE A 180 -24.78 26.93 -3.12
CA PHE A 180 -25.08 27.73 -1.95
C PHE A 180 -25.24 29.17 -2.37
N ALA A 181 -26.10 29.89 -1.65
CA ALA A 181 -26.32 31.30 -1.93
C ALA A 181 -25.32 32.12 -1.13
N VAL A 182 -24.42 32.81 -1.83
CA VAL A 182 -23.76 33.98 -1.26
C VAL A 182 -24.66 35.14 -1.63
N GLY A 183 -25.59 35.48 -0.72
CA GLY A 183 -26.60 36.53 -0.91
C GLY A 183 -27.64 36.15 -1.96
N PHE A 184 -27.77 36.93 -3.04
CA PHE A 184 -28.57 36.56 -4.23
C PHE A 184 -27.76 35.86 -5.31
N VAL A 185 -26.44 35.78 -5.18
CA VAL A 185 -25.59 35.14 -6.17
C VAL A 185 -25.56 33.66 -5.81
N PRO A 186 -26.24 32.79 -6.58
CA PRO A 186 -26.06 31.36 -6.41
C PRO A 186 -24.61 31.05 -6.78
N VAL A 187 -23.80 30.62 -5.82
CA VAL A 187 -22.48 30.06 -6.08
C VAL A 187 -22.68 28.58 -6.35
N ALA A 188 -22.28 28.17 -7.55
CA ALA A 188 -22.25 26.78 -7.95
C ALA A 188 -20.79 26.34 -7.98
N VAL A 189 -20.45 25.35 -7.17
CA VAL A 189 -19.17 24.67 -7.20
C VAL A 189 -19.41 23.28 -7.76
N THR A 190 -18.88 23.01 -8.94
CA THR A 190 -18.87 21.66 -9.52
C THR A 190 -17.65 20.94 -9.00
N HIS A 191 -17.86 19.78 -8.40
CA HIS A 191 -16.84 18.90 -7.86
C HIS A 191 -16.74 17.69 -8.77
N THR A 192 -15.57 17.46 -9.35
CA THR A 192 -15.27 16.27 -10.15
C THR A 192 -14.25 15.44 -9.39
N ILE A 193 -14.56 14.17 -9.17
CA ILE A 193 -13.68 13.20 -8.52
C ILE A 193 -13.43 12.07 -9.49
N THR A 194 -12.17 11.89 -9.86
CA THR A 194 -11.73 10.88 -10.81
C THR A 194 -10.70 9.98 -10.10
N PRO A 195 -11.04 8.72 -9.81
CA PRO A 195 -10.06 7.79 -9.25
C PRO A 195 -8.91 7.57 -10.24
N LYS A 196 -7.68 7.65 -9.73
CA LYS A 196 -6.43 7.49 -10.49
C LYS A 196 -5.56 6.46 -9.78
N GLY A 197 -4.91 5.60 -10.56
CA GLY A 197 -3.91 4.70 -10.01
C GLY A 197 -2.74 4.52 -10.96
N SER A 198 -1.63 4.05 -10.41
CA SER A 198 -0.44 3.69 -11.14
C SER A 198 0.20 2.46 -10.55
N LEU A 199 0.67 1.58 -11.41
CA LEU A 199 1.46 0.40 -11.08
C LEU A 199 2.82 0.50 -11.77
N SER A 200 3.87 0.23 -11.02
CA SER A 200 5.20 -0.03 -11.57
C SER A 200 5.75 -1.30 -10.94
N ILE A 201 6.13 -2.28 -11.76
CA ILE A 201 6.80 -3.50 -11.32
C ILE A 201 8.06 -3.64 -12.15
N THR A 202 9.18 -3.84 -11.47
CA THR A 202 10.47 -4.11 -12.08
C THR A 202 11.14 -5.23 -11.31
N GLY A 203 11.76 -6.17 -12.00
CA GLY A 203 12.54 -7.18 -11.32
C GLY A 203 13.23 -8.20 -12.21
N GLU A 204 14.12 -8.95 -11.58
CA GLU A 204 14.85 -10.09 -12.13
C GLU A 204 14.60 -11.31 -11.24
N ILE A 205 14.24 -12.44 -11.85
CA ILE A 205 13.79 -13.64 -11.13
C ILE A 205 14.44 -14.86 -11.77
N ASP A 206 15.32 -15.54 -11.04
CA ASP A 206 15.97 -16.79 -11.46
C ASP A 206 15.37 -18.04 -10.80
N VAL A 207 14.21 -17.88 -10.15
CA VAL A 207 13.53 -18.97 -9.42
C VAL A 207 12.17 -19.33 -10.03
N PRO A 208 11.75 -20.62 -9.96
CA PRO A 208 10.45 -21.08 -10.42
C PRO A 208 9.23 -20.34 -9.87
N SER A 209 9.24 -19.93 -8.60
CA SER A 209 8.12 -19.26 -7.93
C SER A 209 8.62 -18.25 -6.90
N VAL A 210 7.97 -17.08 -6.90
CA VAL A 210 8.13 -16.04 -5.90
C VAL A 210 6.74 -15.59 -5.47
N GLU A 211 6.54 -15.35 -4.19
CA GLU A 211 5.41 -14.61 -3.66
C GLU A 211 5.92 -13.39 -2.88
N LEU A 212 5.49 -12.20 -3.28
CA LEU A 212 5.75 -10.95 -2.54
C LEU A 212 4.41 -10.25 -2.28
N THR A 213 4.00 -10.19 -1.02
CA THR A 213 2.78 -9.50 -0.62
C THR A 213 3.15 -8.31 0.26
N GLY A 214 2.75 -7.10 -0.15
CA GLY A 214 2.84 -5.89 0.65
C GLY A 214 1.44 -5.43 1.02
N THR A 215 1.20 -5.25 2.32
CA THR A 215 -0.03 -4.65 2.85
C THR A 215 0.29 -3.31 3.51
N GLY A 216 -0.55 -2.32 3.30
CA GLY A 216 -0.39 -1.00 3.89
C GLY A 216 -1.73 -0.41 4.28
N ASN A 217 -1.84 0.08 5.51
CA ASN A 217 -2.95 0.87 5.99
C ASN A 217 -2.46 2.30 6.25
N ILE A 218 -3.14 3.29 5.69
CA ILE A 218 -2.81 4.71 5.86
C ILE A 218 -4.07 5.44 6.32
N ASN A 219 -3.98 6.02 7.52
CA ASN A 219 -4.94 7.03 7.96
C ASN A 219 -4.31 8.39 7.73
N PHE A 220 -4.91 9.22 6.89
CA PHE A 220 -4.34 10.50 6.51
C PHE A 220 -5.35 11.64 6.59
N SER A 221 -4.81 12.84 6.58
CA SER A 221 -5.47 14.12 6.38
C SER A 221 -4.49 15.00 5.63
N ALA A 222 -4.72 15.25 4.34
CA ALA A 222 -3.85 16.13 3.56
C ALA A 222 -4.64 17.05 2.64
N GLY A 223 -4.05 18.18 2.33
CA GLY A 223 -4.76 19.26 1.69
C GLY A 223 -3.91 20.49 1.46
N ALA A 224 -4.59 21.59 1.16
CA ALA A 224 -4.00 22.89 0.90
C ALA A 224 -4.75 23.95 1.71
N VAL A 225 -4.03 24.92 2.23
CA VAL A 225 -4.59 26.13 2.82
C VAL A 225 -4.02 27.34 2.08
N TYR A 226 -4.89 28.23 1.64
CA TYR A 226 -4.55 29.55 1.14
C TYR A 226 -4.80 30.54 2.26
N GLU A 227 -3.76 31.21 2.74
CA GLU A 227 -3.85 32.27 3.74
C GLU A 227 -2.87 33.38 3.35
N ASP A 228 -3.25 34.64 3.54
CA ASP A 228 -2.40 35.82 3.34
C ASP A 228 -1.69 35.90 1.96
N GLY A 229 -2.32 35.35 0.92
CA GLY A 229 -1.79 35.40 -0.45
C GLY A 229 -0.89 34.22 -0.84
N SER A 230 -0.64 33.27 0.05
CA SER A 230 0.17 32.07 -0.20
C SER A 230 -0.62 30.79 -0.02
N TRP A 231 -0.23 29.75 -0.78
CA TRP A 231 -0.71 28.39 -0.58
C TRP A 231 0.32 27.60 0.23
N ASP A 232 -0.14 27.00 1.32
CA ASP A 232 0.63 26.09 2.15
C ASP A 232 0.00 24.70 2.10
N ALA A 233 0.88 23.69 2.08
CA ALA A 233 0.47 22.30 2.19
C ALA A 233 0.17 21.96 3.66
N ILE A 234 -0.93 21.27 3.90
CA ILE A 234 -1.24 20.67 5.20
C ILE A 234 -1.31 19.16 5.05
N SER A 235 -0.63 18.45 5.93
CA SER A 235 -0.63 16.99 5.91
C SER A 235 -0.33 16.42 7.29
N ASP A 236 -1.17 15.49 7.71
CA ASP A 236 -0.94 14.59 8.82
C ASP A 236 -1.28 13.18 8.36
N ALA A 237 -0.49 12.20 8.79
CA ALA A 237 -0.73 10.82 8.40
C ALA A 237 -0.07 9.85 9.39
N SER A 238 -0.80 8.78 9.66
CA SER A 238 -0.29 7.59 10.33
C SER A 238 -0.35 6.40 9.38
N ARG A 239 0.63 5.51 9.49
CA ARG A 239 0.78 4.36 8.61
C ARG A 239 1.09 3.10 9.40
N SER A 240 0.58 1.99 8.91
CA SER A 240 0.96 0.64 9.31
C SER A 240 1.05 -0.24 8.06
N GLY A 241 1.73 -1.37 8.17
CA GLY A 241 1.89 -2.27 7.04
C GLY A 241 2.76 -3.46 7.38
N ASP A 242 2.73 -4.45 6.52
CA ASP A 242 3.48 -5.69 6.63
C ASP A 242 3.90 -6.15 5.23
N VAL A 243 5.03 -6.84 5.12
CA VAL A 243 5.49 -7.44 3.88
C VAL A 243 5.91 -8.87 4.12
N THR A 244 5.34 -9.78 3.33
CA THR A 244 5.70 -11.19 3.30
C THR A 244 6.39 -11.52 1.99
N PHE A 245 7.44 -12.32 2.07
CA PHE A 245 8.22 -12.75 0.91
C PHE A 245 8.57 -14.22 1.05
N GLU A 246 8.16 -14.99 0.06
CA GLU A 246 8.34 -16.43 0.02
C GLU A 246 8.96 -16.83 -1.32
N VAL A 247 9.95 -17.74 -1.25
CA VAL A 247 10.64 -18.32 -2.40
C VAL A 247 10.79 -19.81 -2.14
N ASP A 248 10.39 -20.64 -3.11
CA ASP A 248 10.34 -22.11 -2.93
C ASP A 248 11.64 -22.83 -3.33
N SER A 249 12.63 -22.10 -3.85
CA SER A 249 13.84 -22.68 -4.42
C SER A 249 15.03 -21.73 -4.39
N GLU A 250 16.24 -22.29 -4.44
CA GLU A 250 17.49 -21.54 -4.52
C GLU A 250 17.55 -20.68 -5.79
N GLY A 251 17.95 -19.42 -5.63
CA GLY A 251 18.25 -18.51 -6.74
C GLY A 251 18.25 -17.03 -6.34
N GLU A 252 18.58 -16.19 -7.31
CA GLU A 252 18.60 -14.74 -7.13
C GLU A 252 17.25 -14.14 -7.51
N VAL A 253 16.78 -13.20 -6.69
CA VAL A 253 15.55 -12.45 -6.92
C VAL A 253 15.81 -10.99 -6.62
N SER A 254 15.41 -10.10 -7.50
CA SER A 254 15.31 -8.67 -7.21
C SER A 254 13.97 -8.21 -7.72
N LEU A 255 13.02 -7.96 -6.84
CA LEU A 255 11.66 -7.57 -7.19
C LEU A 255 11.32 -6.26 -6.51
N LYS A 256 10.80 -5.31 -7.28
CA LYS A 256 10.32 -4.03 -6.79
C LYS A 256 8.98 -3.73 -7.42
N GLY A 257 7.97 -3.55 -6.58
CA GLY A 257 6.64 -3.09 -6.98
C GLY A 257 6.37 -1.72 -6.39
N LYS A 258 5.59 -0.90 -7.08
CA LYS A 258 4.97 0.32 -6.57
C LYS A 258 3.52 0.32 -7.05
N LEU A 259 2.59 0.35 -6.11
CA LEU A 259 1.18 0.61 -6.36
C LEU A 259 0.86 1.96 -5.73
N ALA A 260 0.40 2.92 -6.52
CA ALA A 260 -0.22 4.15 -6.03
C ALA A 260 -1.67 4.17 -6.47
N ALA A 261 -2.56 4.52 -5.56
CA ALA A 261 -3.98 4.61 -5.85
C ALA A 261 -4.57 5.79 -5.07
N GLY A 262 -5.32 6.63 -5.76
CA GLY A 262 -5.75 7.91 -5.21
C GLY A 262 -6.95 8.49 -5.93
N LEU A 263 -7.29 9.71 -5.55
CA LEU A 263 -8.31 10.51 -6.21
C LEU A 263 -7.68 11.74 -6.80
N ASN A 264 -8.03 12.04 -8.05
CA ASN A 264 -7.96 13.38 -8.56
C ASN A 264 -9.27 14.10 -8.22
N TYR A 265 -9.18 15.26 -7.59
CA TYR A 265 -10.30 16.12 -7.24
C TYR A 265 -10.13 17.46 -7.94
N LEU A 266 -11.18 17.89 -8.62
CA LEU A 266 -11.24 19.18 -9.29
C LEU A 266 -12.49 19.91 -8.81
N ALA A 267 -12.31 21.09 -8.24
CA ALA A 267 -13.42 21.99 -7.91
C ALA A 267 -13.44 23.13 -8.92
N LYS A 268 -14.58 23.37 -9.57
CA LYS A 268 -14.79 24.49 -10.49
C LYS A 268 -15.89 25.40 -9.99
N ILE A 269 -15.56 26.68 -9.83
CA ILE A 269 -16.56 27.72 -9.56
C ILE A 269 -17.19 28.12 -10.90
N TYR A 270 -18.52 28.02 -10.99
CA TYR A 270 -19.27 28.24 -12.23
C TYR A 270 -18.72 27.45 -13.43
N ASP A 271 -18.24 26.23 -13.17
CA ASP A 271 -17.66 25.34 -14.18
C ASP A 271 -16.49 25.95 -14.98
N THR A 272 -15.86 27.01 -14.45
CA THR A 272 -14.87 27.80 -15.19
C THR A 272 -13.46 27.63 -14.63
N ALA A 273 -13.27 27.68 -13.32
CA ALA A 273 -11.93 27.56 -12.75
C ALA A 273 -11.96 27.10 -11.30
N GLY A 274 -10.89 26.43 -10.88
CA GLY A 274 -10.60 26.23 -9.47
C GLY A 274 -9.47 25.24 -9.22
N PRO A 275 -9.29 24.81 -7.96
CA PRO A 275 -8.18 23.96 -7.56
C PRO A 275 -8.36 22.55 -8.11
N GLU A 276 -7.25 21.98 -8.58
CA GLU A 276 -7.11 20.57 -8.89
C GLU A 276 -6.18 19.96 -7.85
N MET A 277 -6.45 18.75 -7.41
CA MET A 277 -5.52 18.04 -6.57
C MET A 277 -5.60 16.54 -6.74
N PHE A 278 -4.44 15.93 -6.80
CA PHE A 278 -4.31 14.49 -6.65
C PHE A 278 -3.86 14.19 -5.24
N ILE A 279 -4.55 13.25 -4.61
CA ILE A 279 -4.12 12.66 -3.34
C ILE A 279 -4.12 11.14 -3.49
N GLY A 280 -2.93 10.57 -3.34
CA GLY A 280 -2.67 9.18 -3.65
C GLY A 280 -1.70 8.56 -2.67
N PRO A 281 -2.15 7.73 -1.74
CA PRO A 281 -1.26 6.82 -1.05
C PRO A 281 -0.53 5.89 -2.02
N TYR A 282 0.66 5.46 -1.62
CA TYR A 282 1.41 4.44 -2.34
C TYR A 282 2.01 3.41 -1.39
N VAL A 283 2.12 2.19 -1.91
CA VAL A 283 2.85 1.08 -1.30
C VAL A 283 3.92 0.61 -2.29
N GLU A 284 5.15 0.52 -1.82
CA GLU A 284 6.32 0.18 -2.63
C GLU A 284 7.11 -0.95 -1.94
N PRO A 285 6.67 -2.21 -2.08
CA PRO A 285 7.43 -3.36 -1.61
C PRO A 285 8.63 -3.61 -2.52
N SER A 286 9.76 -3.94 -1.91
CA SER A 286 10.93 -4.45 -2.59
C SER A 286 11.47 -5.67 -1.85
N ALA A 287 11.88 -6.67 -2.60
CA ALA A 287 12.56 -7.85 -2.08
C ALA A 287 13.80 -8.12 -2.92
N THR A 288 14.91 -8.38 -2.25
CA THR A 288 16.14 -8.88 -2.86
C THR A 288 16.54 -10.17 -2.18
N SER A 289 16.85 -11.19 -2.95
CA SER A 289 17.34 -12.49 -2.51
C SER A 289 18.62 -12.80 -3.26
N SER A 290 19.63 -13.20 -2.51
CA SER A 290 20.79 -13.94 -3.01
C SER A 290 20.59 -15.44 -2.75
N LEU A 291 21.61 -16.25 -3.03
CA LEU A 291 21.60 -17.68 -2.70
C LEU A 291 21.24 -17.94 -1.23
N CYS A 292 21.74 -17.13 -0.30
CA CYS A 292 21.65 -17.42 1.13
C CYS A 292 21.00 -16.37 2.00
N GLU A 293 20.92 -15.14 1.52
CA GLU A 293 20.36 -14.03 2.27
C GLU A 293 19.21 -13.42 1.50
N TRP A 294 18.21 -12.97 2.23
CA TRP A 294 17.12 -12.18 1.69
C TRP A 294 16.95 -10.90 2.50
N ASN A 295 16.46 -9.87 1.83
CA ASN A 295 16.10 -8.59 2.41
C ASN A 295 14.79 -8.14 1.79
N THR A 296 13.84 -7.78 2.63
CA THR A 296 12.60 -7.17 2.23
C THR A 296 12.43 -5.81 2.86
N GLN A 297 11.85 -4.91 2.09
CA GLN A 297 11.57 -3.56 2.48
C GLN A 297 10.18 -3.20 2.00
N LEU A 298 9.43 -2.52 2.85
CA LEU A 298 8.15 -1.93 2.51
C LEU A 298 8.22 -0.43 2.74
N GLU A 299 8.04 0.33 1.67
CA GLU A 299 7.80 1.76 1.77
C GLU A 299 6.30 2.04 1.63
N VAL A 300 5.77 2.84 2.54
CA VAL A 300 4.36 3.26 2.54
C VAL A 300 4.36 4.77 2.68
N GLY A 301 3.71 5.46 1.75
CA GLY A 301 3.71 6.92 1.72
C GLY A 301 2.44 7.53 1.15
N LEU A 302 2.42 8.85 1.16
CA LEU A 302 1.35 9.68 0.61
C LEU A 302 1.96 10.61 -0.43
N GLU A 303 1.35 10.65 -1.61
CA GLU A 303 1.67 11.56 -2.70
C GLU A 303 0.56 12.60 -2.81
N LEU A 304 0.95 13.88 -2.82
CA LEU A 304 0.04 14.99 -3.03
C LEU A 304 0.51 15.81 -4.23
N GLU A 305 -0.39 16.04 -5.17
CA GLU A 305 -0.20 17.03 -6.22
C GLU A 305 -1.28 18.09 -6.02
N ILE A 306 -0.88 19.35 -5.86
CA ILE A 306 -1.80 20.48 -5.81
C ILE A 306 -1.62 21.27 -7.09
N GLY A 307 -2.72 21.65 -7.71
CA GLY A 307 -2.76 22.47 -8.89
C GLY A 307 -3.96 23.38 -8.94
N ALA A 308 -4.03 24.13 -10.04
CA ALA A 308 -5.19 24.94 -10.39
C ALA A 308 -5.42 24.80 -11.88
N LYS A 309 -6.70 24.70 -12.27
CA LYS A 309 -7.12 24.55 -13.65
C LYS A 309 -8.21 25.57 -13.96
N ALA A 310 -8.06 26.27 -15.08
CA ALA A 310 -9.12 27.12 -15.64
C ALA A 310 -9.53 26.59 -17.01
N GLU A 311 -10.82 26.37 -17.20
CA GLU A 311 -11.44 25.82 -18.40
C GLU A 311 -12.53 26.75 -18.94
N VAL A 312 -12.76 26.68 -20.25
CA VAL A 312 -13.90 27.35 -20.88
C VAL A 312 -15.07 26.36 -20.96
N PRO A 313 -16.18 26.57 -20.24
CA PRO A 313 -17.26 25.57 -20.06
C PRO A 313 -17.91 25.09 -21.36
N ILE A 314 -17.79 25.86 -22.44
CA ILE A 314 -18.48 25.59 -23.72
C ILE A 314 -17.66 24.65 -24.63
N ILE A 315 -16.34 24.56 -24.41
CA ILE A 315 -15.41 23.89 -25.34
C ILE A 315 -14.36 23.01 -24.64
N ASP A 316 -14.47 22.82 -23.33
CA ASP A 316 -13.53 22.04 -22.48
C ASP A 316 -12.05 22.39 -22.72
N TYR A 317 -11.78 23.68 -22.95
CA TYR A 317 -10.43 24.16 -23.26
C TYR A 317 -9.74 24.67 -21.99
N THR A 318 -8.64 24.04 -21.62
CA THR A 318 -7.80 24.48 -20.49
C THR A 318 -7.00 25.74 -20.86
N LEU A 319 -7.29 26.87 -20.23
CA LEU A 319 -6.62 28.15 -20.43
C LEU A 319 -5.27 28.24 -19.72
N VAL A 320 -5.22 27.73 -18.49
CA VAL A 320 -4.01 27.68 -17.66
C VAL A 320 -4.11 26.49 -16.73
N SER A 321 -3.00 25.79 -16.57
CA SER A 321 -2.80 24.81 -15.51
C SER A 321 -1.48 25.09 -14.79
N TRP A 322 -1.49 24.93 -13.49
CA TRP A 322 -0.31 24.90 -12.64
C TRP A 322 -0.43 23.68 -11.74
N SER A 323 0.67 22.96 -11.49
CA SER A 323 0.71 21.90 -10.51
C SER A 323 2.07 21.83 -9.82
N THR A 324 2.07 21.36 -8.58
CA THR A 324 3.25 21.04 -7.79
C THR A 324 3.04 19.71 -7.09
N SER A 325 4.04 18.85 -7.10
CA SER A 325 4.00 17.55 -6.43
C SER A 325 4.93 17.53 -5.24
N PHE A 326 4.48 16.91 -4.15
CA PHE A 326 5.30 16.66 -2.97
C PHE A 326 4.87 15.38 -2.26
N LYS A 327 5.79 14.80 -1.51
CA LYS A 327 5.58 13.57 -0.74
C LYS A 327 5.60 13.92 0.74
N PRO A 328 4.46 14.38 1.30
CA PRO A 328 4.41 14.83 2.68
C PRO A 328 4.80 13.73 3.68
N LEU A 329 4.53 12.47 3.32
CA LEU A 329 4.91 11.31 4.08
C LEU A 329 5.56 10.28 3.15
N SER A 330 6.87 10.06 3.30
CA SER A 330 7.60 8.96 2.66
C SER A 330 8.51 8.27 3.66
N GLY A 331 9.02 7.10 3.32
CA GLY A 331 10.01 6.40 4.12
C GLY A 331 9.70 4.94 4.40
N VAL A 332 10.78 4.21 4.66
CA VAL A 332 10.77 2.77 4.94
C VAL A 332 10.02 2.53 6.24
N PHE A 333 8.93 1.78 6.15
CA PHE A 333 8.11 1.44 7.30
C PHE A 333 8.52 0.11 7.91
N PHE A 334 8.83 -0.86 7.06
CA PHE A 334 9.23 -2.18 7.48
C PHE A 334 10.47 -2.62 6.71
N MET A 335 11.39 -3.25 7.42
CA MET A 335 12.58 -3.87 6.86
C MET A 335 12.81 -5.16 7.60
N ASN A 336 12.97 -6.24 6.85
CA ASN A 336 13.29 -7.54 7.41
C ASN A 336 14.36 -8.19 6.55
N SER A 337 15.21 -8.97 7.20
CA SER A 337 16.30 -9.66 6.53
C SER A 337 16.56 -10.97 7.24
N GLY A 338 16.99 -11.97 6.51
CA GLY A 338 17.30 -13.26 7.09
C GLY A 338 18.13 -14.12 6.14
N THR A 339 18.40 -15.32 6.61
CA THR A 339 19.02 -16.37 5.79
C THR A 339 17.96 -17.37 5.36
N TRP A 340 18.13 -17.95 4.18
CA TRP A 340 17.25 -19.03 3.75
C TRP A 340 17.48 -20.31 4.54
N PRO A 341 16.44 -21.14 4.75
CA PRO A 341 16.59 -22.41 5.47
C PRO A 341 17.63 -23.35 4.83
N TRP A 342 17.75 -23.37 3.50
CA TRP A 342 18.75 -24.18 2.78
C TRP A 342 20.18 -23.68 2.96
N CYS A 343 20.37 -22.44 3.41
CA CYS A 343 21.67 -21.87 3.74
C CYS A 343 22.00 -21.90 5.23
N SER A 344 21.19 -22.57 6.06
CA SER A 344 21.53 -22.79 7.47
C SER A 344 22.86 -23.54 7.65
N ASP A 345 23.30 -24.31 6.64
CA ASP A 345 24.60 -24.99 6.62
C ASP A 345 25.69 -24.22 5.85
N ALA A 346 25.33 -23.16 5.12
CA ALA A 346 26.23 -22.41 4.25
C ALA A 346 26.95 -21.29 5.05
N GLY A 347 27.91 -21.69 5.89
CA GLY A 347 28.80 -20.76 6.59
C GLY A 347 28.94 -20.98 8.08
N MET A 348 28.16 -21.88 8.68
CA MET A 348 28.60 -22.50 9.94
C MET A 348 29.75 -23.46 9.59
N GLU A 349 30.90 -23.30 10.24
CA GLU A 349 31.95 -24.33 10.18
C GLU A 349 31.27 -25.66 10.50
N ASP A 350 31.34 -26.60 9.55
CA ASP A 350 30.81 -27.95 9.73
C ASP A 350 31.33 -28.43 11.08
N PRO A 351 30.47 -28.71 12.09
CA PRO A 351 30.95 -29.08 13.41
C PRO A 351 31.81 -30.34 13.34
N CYS A 352 31.63 -31.15 12.29
CA CYS A 352 32.45 -32.31 11.99
C CYS A 352 33.87 -31.94 11.54
N SER A 353 34.07 -30.77 10.91
CA SER A 353 35.40 -30.29 10.50
C SER A 353 36.36 -30.03 11.67
N ALA A 354 35.85 -29.95 12.90
CA ALA A 354 36.67 -29.91 14.11
C ALA A 354 37.44 -31.21 14.36
N PHE A 355 37.02 -32.33 13.74
CA PHE A 355 37.69 -33.63 13.88
C PHE A 355 38.65 -33.88 12.73
N THR A 356 39.94 -34.01 13.05
CA THR A 356 41.02 -34.19 12.07
C THR A 356 41.37 -35.65 11.78
N ASP A 357 40.74 -36.61 12.47
CA ASP A 357 40.96 -38.04 12.32
C ASP A 357 39.65 -38.82 12.31
N CYS A 358 39.68 -39.98 11.64
CA CYS A 358 38.52 -40.83 11.42
C CYS A 358 37.89 -41.31 12.74
N ASP A 359 38.72 -41.65 13.73
CA ASP A 359 38.27 -42.16 15.03
C ASP A 359 37.43 -41.11 15.77
N SER A 360 37.96 -39.89 15.92
CA SER A 360 37.27 -38.79 16.59
C SER A 360 36.03 -38.34 15.81
N CYS A 361 36.10 -38.36 14.47
CA CYS A 361 35.00 -38.01 13.59
C CYS A 361 33.77 -38.91 13.79
N THR A 362 34.00 -40.23 13.75
CA THR A 362 32.94 -41.25 13.85
C THR A 362 32.53 -41.56 15.30
N ALA A 363 33.31 -41.12 16.29
CA ALA A 363 32.99 -41.25 17.71
C ALA A 363 32.08 -40.12 18.26
N SER A 364 31.80 -39.08 17.47
CA SER A 364 30.94 -37.97 17.89
C SER A 364 29.49 -38.44 18.05
N ALA A 365 29.07 -38.71 19.28
CA ALA A 365 27.70 -39.16 19.56
C ALA A 365 26.65 -38.01 19.54
N GLY A 366 27.11 -36.76 19.50
CA GLY A 366 26.25 -35.56 19.52
C GLY A 366 26.04 -34.92 18.15
N GLU A 367 26.93 -35.19 17.19
CA GLU A 367 26.91 -34.62 15.84
C GLU A 367 26.94 -35.79 14.85
N ALA A 368 26.02 -35.83 13.89
CA ALA A 368 25.96 -36.88 12.88
C ALA A 368 27.10 -36.71 11.86
N CYS A 369 28.31 -37.12 12.23
CA CYS A 369 29.53 -36.97 11.43
C CYS A 369 29.98 -38.30 10.82
N GLY A 370 30.63 -38.23 9.64
CA GLY A 370 31.30 -39.38 9.05
C GLY A 370 32.60 -39.00 8.34
N TRP A 371 33.49 -39.98 8.24
CA TRP A 371 34.81 -39.80 7.64
C TRP A 371 34.74 -40.05 6.14
N CYS A 372 35.23 -39.08 5.37
CA CYS A 372 35.30 -39.11 3.93
C CYS A 372 36.74 -38.90 3.46
N GLY A 373 37.44 -39.98 3.09
CA GLY A 373 38.69 -39.91 2.30
C GLY A 373 39.81 -39.00 2.83
N GLY A 374 39.84 -38.69 4.14
CA GLY A 374 40.83 -37.79 4.73
C GLY A 374 40.25 -36.56 5.46
N SER A 375 38.94 -36.33 5.38
CA SER A 375 38.24 -35.24 6.07
C SER A 375 36.98 -35.74 6.76
N CYS A 376 36.66 -35.16 7.91
CA CYS A 376 35.40 -35.38 8.60
C CYS A 376 34.35 -34.39 8.06
N ILE A 377 33.19 -34.90 7.65
CA ILE A 377 32.07 -34.10 7.12
C ILE A 377 30.77 -34.55 7.77
N SER A 378 29.76 -33.69 7.79
CA SER A 378 28.43 -34.06 8.25
C SER A 378 27.82 -35.18 7.39
N GLU A 379 27.01 -36.04 8.01
CA GLU A 379 26.31 -37.15 7.33
C GLU A 379 25.33 -36.63 6.26
N SER A 380 24.75 -35.44 6.46
CA SER A 380 23.95 -34.74 5.46
C SER A 380 24.73 -34.43 4.17
N ARG A 381 26.05 -34.31 4.25
CA ARG A 381 26.97 -34.04 3.14
C ARG A 381 27.67 -35.30 2.61
N SER A 382 27.26 -36.49 3.04
CA SER A 382 27.86 -37.76 2.60
C SER A 382 27.88 -37.94 1.07
N GLY A 383 26.92 -37.34 0.34
CA GLY A 383 26.88 -37.32 -1.13
C GLY A 383 28.02 -36.52 -1.80
N GLU A 384 28.67 -35.61 -1.07
CA GLU A 384 29.86 -34.89 -1.54
C GLU A 384 31.13 -35.74 -1.44
N CYS A 385 31.05 -36.92 -0.80
CA CYS A 385 32.20 -37.77 -0.60
C CYS A 385 32.63 -38.46 -1.89
N GLY A 386 33.80 -38.10 -2.42
CA GLY A 386 34.39 -38.73 -3.61
C GLY A 386 34.93 -40.15 -3.40
N GLY A 387 34.69 -40.76 -2.23
CA GLY A 387 35.18 -42.08 -1.85
C GLY A 387 34.29 -42.76 -0.80
N ASP A 388 34.86 -43.71 -0.06
CA ASP A 388 34.11 -44.44 0.97
C ASP A 388 33.78 -43.50 2.13
N PHE A 389 32.49 -43.32 2.38
CA PHE A 389 31.98 -42.60 3.54
C PHE A 389 31.73 -43.60 4.68
N THR A 390 32.42 -43.42 5.81
CA THR A 390 32.24 -44.28 6.98
C THR A 390 31.69 -43.51 8.17
N THR A 391 30.65 -44.06 8.78
CA THR A 391 30.05 -43.58 10.05
C THR A 391 30.44 -44.47 11.23
N SER A 392 31.13 -45.58 10.99
CA SER A 392 31.52 -46.50 12.05
C SER A 392 32.96 -46.29 12.49
N ARG A 393 33.14 -46.14 13.81
CA ARG A 393 34.44 -46.05 14.46
C ARG A 393 35.35 -47.24 14.14
N SER A 394 34.77 -48.44 14.05
CA SER A 394 35.53 -49.63 13.69
C SER A 394 36.20 -49.45 12.34
N ALA A 395 35.49 -49.03 11.30
CA ALA A 395 36.03 -48.90 9.95
C ALA A 395 37.19 -47.88 9.80
N CYS A 396 37.44 -47.06 10.83
CA CYS A 396 38.56 -46.13 10.88
C CYS A 396 39.91 -46.77 11.29
N VAL A 397 39.88 -47.96 11.89
CA VAL A 397 41.09 -48.57 12.47
C VAL A 397 41.81 -49.39 11.41
N ASP A 398 42.99 -48.91 10.99
CA ASP A 398 43.89 -49.68 10.13
C ASP A 398 44.56 -50.81 10.94
N CYS A 399 44.03 -52.02 10.76
CA CYS A 399 44.55 -53.21 11.42
C CYS A 399 45.78 -53.81 10.70
N SER A 400 46.15 -53.32 9.51
CA SER A 400 47.22 -53.91 8.70
C SER A 400 48.62 -53.76 9.32
N GLY A 401 48.79 -52.80 10.24
CA GLY A 401 50.04 -52.58 10.98
C GLY A 401 50.37 -53.64 12.05
N PHE A 402 49.42 -54.50 12.41
CA PHE A 402 49.61 -55.53 13.43
C PHE A 402 50.02 -56.86 12.80
N GLY A 403 51.32 -57.18 12.89
CA GLY A 403 51.91 -58.36 12.25
C GLY A 403 51.68 -59.69 12.98
N ASP A 404 51.15 -59.66 14.20
CA ASP A 404 50.90 -60.84 15.02
C ASP A 404 49.58 -60.72 15.79
N CYS A 405 49.05 -61.87 16.21
CA CYS A 405 47.77 -61.91 16.91
C CYS A 405 47.81 -61.11 18.23
N GLY A 406 48.90 -61.16 18.99
CA GLY A 406 48.99 -60.47 20.28
C GLY A 406 48.92 -58.95 20.14
N SER A 407 49.56 -58.40 19.12
CA SER A 407 49.49 -56.97 18.80
C SER A 407 48.14 -56.57 18.19
N CYS A 408 47.49 -57.48 17.44
CA CYS A 408 46.19 -57.26 16.83
C CYS A 408 45.03 -57.08 17.84
N LEU A 409 44.97 -57.92 18.87
CA LEU A 409 43.86 -57.92 19.83
C LEU A 409 43.81 -56.71 20.78
N GLY A 410 44.86 -55.87 20.79
CA GLY A 410 45.03 -54.80 21.78
C GLY A 410 44.16 -53.55 21.59
N ASN A 411 43.60 -53.33 20.39
CA ASN A 411 42.90 -52.08 20.03
C ASN A 411 41.36 -52.19 20.14
N GLY A 412 40.80 -53.38 20.39
CA GLY A 412 39.35 -53.58 20.57
C GLY A 412 38.47 -53.46 19.32
N TYR A 413 39.02 -52.98 18.19
CA TYR A 413 38.36 -52.86 16.89
C TYR A 413 39.00 -53.75 15.80
N CYS A 414 40.11 -54.41 16.14
CA CYS A 414 40.78 -55.36 15.27
C CYS A 414 40.66 -56.76 15.86
N GLY A 415 40.62 -57.75 14.98
CA GLY A 415 40.63 -59.15 15.36
C GLY A 415 41.54 -59.95 14.43
N TRP A 416 42.11 -61.01 14.99
CA TRP A 416 43.01 -61.87 14.26
C TRP A 416 42.22 -62.90 13.46
N CYS A 417 42.49 -62.97 12.16
CA CYS A 417 41.96 -64.00 11.30
C CYS A 417 43.09 -64.95 10.85
N PRO A 418 43.07 -66.23 11.28
CA PRO A 418 44.07 -67.21 10.87
C PRO A 418 44.20 -67.30 9.34
N GLY A 419 45.40 -67.01 8.83
CA GLY A 419 45.72 -67.03 7.40
C GLY A 419 45.46 -65.71 6.65
N MET A 420 44.70 -64.77 7.22
CA MET A 420 44.51 -63.42 6.66
C MET A 420 45.23 -62.33 7.47
N GLY A 421 45.62 -62.62 8.71
CA GLY A 421 46.29 -61.68 9.60
C GLY A 421 45.31 -60.84 10.40
N CYS A 422 45.74 -59.66 10.84
CA CYS A 422 44.91 -58.75 11.61
C CYS A 422 43.93 -58.00 10.69
N VAL A 423 42.63 -58.17 10.92
CA VAL A 423 41.58 -57.55 10.10
C VAL A 423 40.59 -56.80 10.97
N ASN A 424 40.07 -55.72 10.41
CA ASN A 424 39.10 -54.86 11.06
C ASN A 424 37.74 -55.56 11.21
N ASP A 425 37.12 -55.47 12.38
CA ASP A 425 35.88 -56.18 12.73
C ASP A 425 34.68 -55.81 11.85
N ALA A 426 34.70 -54.63 11.21
CA ALA A 426 33.66 -54.16 10.30
C ALA A 426 33.92 -54.47 8.81
N THR A 427 34.99 -55.20 8.48
CA THR A 427 35.30 -55.53 7.06
C THR A 427 34.74 -56.88 6.63
N ASP A 428 34.49 -57.02 5.32
CA ASP A 428 34.11 -58.31 4.71
C ASP A 428 35.15 -59.41 4.96
N ALA A 429 36.42 -59.05 5.20
CA ALA A 429 37.47 -59.98 5.56
C ALA A 429 37.23 -60.60 6.95
N ALA A 430 36.78 -59.82 7.93
CA ALA A 430 36.39 -60.34 9.24
C ALA A 430 35.17 -61.27 9.13
N ALA A 431 34.17 -60.88 8.35
CA ALA A 431 33.00 -61.73 8.09
C ALA A 431 33.39 -63.05 7.38
N SER A 432 34.34 -63.00 6.44
CA SER A 432 34.86 -64.16 5.71
C SER A 432 35.66 -65.11 6.60
N CYS A 433 36.22 -64.61 7.70
CA CYS A 433 36.94 -65.42 8.68
C CYS A 433 36.02 -66.40 9.44
N GLY A 434 34.72 -66.11 9.49
CA GLY A 434 33.72 -66.92 10.17
C GLY A 434 34.08 -67.19 11.64
N GLY A 435 33.93 -68.45 12.07
CA GLY A 435 34.25 -68.87 13.44
C GLY A 435 35.74 -68.84 13.81
N GLY A 436 36.63 -68.54 12.86
CA GLY A 436 38.06 -68.38 13.12
C GLY A 436 38.47 -66.96 13.56
N TYR A 437 37.54 -66.01 13.55
CA TYR A 437 37.81 -64.63 13.95
C TYR A 437 38.02 -64.52 15.46
N GLN A 438 39.22 -64.12 15.88
CA GLN A 438 39.62 -64.01 17.29
C GLN A 438 39.66 -62.52 17.70
N THR A 439 38.92 -62.14 18.74
CA THR A 439 38.91 -60.76 19.29
C THR A 439 39.36 -60.66 20.74
N LEU A 440 39.53 -61.78 21.44
CA LEU A 440 39.83 -61.82 22.89
C LEU A 440 41.08 -62.65 23.24
N SER A 441 41.40 -63.69 22.47
CA SER A 441 42.56 -64.56 22.71
C SER A 441 43.12 -65.13 21.40
N CYS A 442 44.43 -65.34 21.38
CA CYS A 442 45.15 -66.01 20.30
C CYS A 442 45.25 -67.51 20.62
N ASP A 443 44.30 -68.29 20.11
CA ASP A 443 44.30 -69.76 20.23
C ASP A 443 44.97 -70.44 19.04
#